data_AF-A0A5R9L185-F1
#
_entry.id   AF-A0A5R9L185-F1
#
_cell.length_a   1.000
_cell.length_b   1.000
_cell.length_c   1.000
_cell.angle_alpha   90.00
_cell.angle_beta   90.00
_cell.angle_gamma   90.00
#
_symmetry.space_group_name_H-M   'P 1'
#
loop_
_entity.id
_entity.type
_entity.pdbx_description
1 polymer ?
#
loop_
_entity_poly.entity_id
_entity_poly.type
_entity_poly.pdbx_seq_one_letter_code
_entity_poly.pdbx_strand_id
1 'polypeptide(L)'
;MNVTEKINIDDLLKRADALIKEGKDFIMSEGKVLEMHKWLTIAEYSTKYGVTTQVVSKWIERGIITENDYVEVGKFGKRLVRDTVYKA
;
A
#
# COMPACT_ATOMS: atom_id res chain seq x y z
N MET A 1 13.00 45.85 -19.13
CA MET A 1 12.00 45.03 -19.85
C MET A 1 11.27 44.23 -18.78
N ASN A 2 10.04 44.61 -18.41
CA ASN A 2 9.29 43.98 -17.32
C ASN A 2 8.56 42.74 -17.84
N VAL A 3 8.99 41.56 -17.40
CA VAL A 3 8.29 40.31 -17.66
C VAL A 3 7.31 40.09 -16.50
N THR A 4 6.12 40.67 -16.62
CA THR A 4 4.98 40.25 -15.80
C THR A 4 4.18 39.29 -16.67
N GLU A 5 4.61 38.03 -16.70
CA GLU A 5 3.80 36.94 -17.24
C GLU A 5 2.47 36.94 -16.49
N LYS A 6 1.39 37.33 -17.17
CA LYS A 6 0.02 37.10 -16.69
C LYS A 6 -0.15 35.59 -16.61
N ILE A 7 0.06 35.03 -15.44
CA ILE A 7 -0.34 33.65 -15.14
C ILE A 7 -1.84 33.59 -15.45
N ASN A 8 -2.20 32.85 -16.48
CA ASN A 8 -3.57 32.64 -16.84
C ASN A 8 -4.22 31.83 -15.71
N ILE A 9 -5.25 32.39 -15.08
CA ILE A 9 -5.94 31.78 -13.94
C ILE A 9 -6.42 30.36 -14.31
N ASP A 10 -6.83 30.15 -15.56
CA ASP A 10 -7.26 28.84 -16.06
C ASP A 10 -6.12 27.81 -16.07
N ASP A 11 -4.89 28.25 -16.35
CA ASP A 11 -3.71 27.39 -16.32
C ASP A 11 -3.32 27.03 -14.88
N LEU A 12 -3.46 27.99 -13.96
CA LEU A 12 -3.22 27.76 -12.53
C LEU A 12 -4.25 26.77 -11.95
N LEU A 13 -5.53 26.90 -12.32
CA LEU A 13 -6.59 25.99 -11.90
C LEU A 13 -6.37 24.57 -12.45
N LYS A 14 -6.00 24.43 -13.73
CA LYS A 14 -5.68 23.12 -14.32
C LYS A 14 -4.51 22.43 -13.63
N ARG A 15 -3.46 23.17 -13.28
CA ARG A 15 -2.31 22.63 -12.52
C ARG A 15 -2.72 22.19 -11.11
N ALA A 16 -3.56 22.98 -10.44
CA ALA A 16 -4.08 22.62 -9.13
C ALA A 16 -4.92 21.34 -9.18
N ASP A 17 -5.81 21.20 -10.18
CA ASP A 17 -6.61 19.99 -10.37
C ASP A 17 -5.75 18.75 -10.66
N ALA A 18 -4.69 18.90 -11.47
CA ALA A 18 -3.75 17.83 -11.73
C ALA A 18 -3.02 17.37 -10.45
N LEU A 19 -2.53 18.31 -9.65
CA LEU A 19 -1.86 18.01 -8.38
C LEU A 19 -2.81 17.38 -7.34
N ILE A 20 -4.07 17.84 -7.29
CA ILE A 20 -5.10 17.25 -6.41
C ILE A 20 -5.40 15.82 -6.85
N LYS A 21 -5.49 15.57 -8.16
CA LYS A 21 -5.69 14.24 -8.71
C LYS A 21 -4.51 13.32 -8.40
N GLU A 22 -3.28 13.77 -8.62
CA GLU A 22 -2.07 13.01 -8.28
C GLU A 22 -1.99 12.70 -6.77
N GLY A 23 -2.30 13.68 -5.92
CA GLY A 23 -2.35 13.49 -4.47
C GLY A 23 -3.44 12.50 -4.05
N LYS A 24 -4.62 12.55 -4.67
CA LYS A 24 -5.69 11.56 -4.46
C LYS A 24 -5.28 10.19 -4.95
N ASP A 25 -4.69 10.06 -6.12
CA ASP A 25 -4.22 8.79 -6.68
C ASP A 25 -3.10 8.20 -5.81
N PHE A 26 -2.21 9.03 -5.26
CA PHE A 26 -1.21 8.62 -4.26
C PHE A 26 -1.86 8.14 -2.96
N ILE A 27 -2.81 8.89 -2.40
CA ILE A 27 -3.54 8.47 -1.19
C ILE A 27 -4.43 7.25 -1.48
N MET A 28 -4.95 7.07 -2.68
CA MET A 28 -5.73 5.88 -3.03
C MET A 28 -4.83 4.65 -3.24
N SER A 29 -3.61 4.85 -3.76
CA SER A 29 -2.63 3.77 -3.95
C SER A 29 -1.86 3.41 -2.67
N GLU A 30 -1.65 4.36 -1.76
CA GLU A 30 -0.80 4.21 -0.56
C GLU A 30 -1.57 4.47 0.76
N GLY A 31 -2.82 4.96 0.73
CA GLY A 31 -3.57 5.45 1.90
C GLY A 31 -4.22 4.38 2.76
N LYS A 32 -3.60 3.19 2.82
CA LYS A 32 -3.72 2.38 4.04
C LYS A 32 -2.56 2.82 4.94
N VAL A 33 -2.87 3.62 5.97
CA VAL A 33 -1.91 3.84 7.05
C VAL A 33 -1.73 2.49 7.75
N LEU A 34 -0.68 1.77 7.36
CA LEU A 34 -0.31 0.51 7.97
C LEU A 34 0.55 0.82 9.18
N GLU A 35 0.05 0.51 10.37
CA GLU A 35 0.88 0.47 11.57
C GLU A 35 1.90 -0.65 11.42
N MET A 36 3.11 -0.35 10.93
CA MET A 36 4.10 -1.36 10.50
C MET A 36 4.42 -2.43 11.55
N HIS A 37 4.30 -2.12 12.85
CA HIS A 37 4.48 -3.10 13.91
C HIS A 37 3.40 -4.21 13.96
N LYS A 38 2.26 -4.02 13.28
CA LYS A 38 1.18 -5.01 13.15
C LYS A 38 1.32 -5.89 11.91
N TRP A 39 2.33 -5.67 11.07
CA TRP A 39 2.48 -6.32 9.78
C TRP A 39 3.87 -6.94 9.66
N LEU A 40 3.92 -8.12 9.04
CA LEU A 40 5.15 -8.82 8.73
C LEU A 40 5.17 -9.15 7.23
N THR A 41 6.33 -9.10 6.61
CA THR A 41 6.52 -9.78 5.33
C THR A 41 6.28 -11.27 5.51
N ILE A 42 5.92 -11.97 4.43
CA ILE A 42 5.76 -13.44 4.47
C ILE A 42 7.02 -14.15 4.99
N ALA A 43 8.22 -13.61 4.71
CA ALA A 43 9.49 -14.17 5.18
C ALA A 43 9.70 -13.97 6.70
N GLU A 44 9.37 -12.78 7.22
CA GLU A 44 9.42 -12.51 8.66
C GLU A 44 8.38 -13.34 9.42
N TYR A 45 7.15 -13.43 8.89
CA TYR A 45 6.10 -14.28 9.46
C TYR A 45 6.54 -15.75 9.50
N SER A 46 7.12 -16.24 8.39
CA SER A 46 7.65 -17.59 8.27
C SER A 46 8.70 -17.89 9.34
N THR A 47 9.64 -16.95 9.55
CA THR A 47 10.68 -17.05 10.58
C THR A 47 10.09 -17.01 11.99
N LYS A 48 9.17 -16.08 12.26
CA LYS A 48 8.59 -15.85 13.59
C LYS A 48 7.72 -17.02 14.07
N TYR A 49 6.90 -17.57 13.17
CA TYR A 49 5.90 -18.60 13.50
C TYR A 49 6.30 -20.02 13.07
N GLY A 50 7.49 -20.21 12.48
CA GLY A 50 8.00 -21.53 12.13
C GLY A 50 7.23 -22.24 11.02
N VAL A 51 6.53 -21.49 10.16
CA VAL A 51 5.80 -22.03 8.99
C VAL A 51 6.52 -21.66 7.71
N THR A 52 6.38 -22.44 6.64
CA THR A 52 7.03 -22.10 5.37
C THR A 52 6.27 -20.99 4.63
N THR A 53 6.98 -20.22 3.81
CA THR A 53 6.38 -19.17 2.96
C THR A 53 5.31 -19.72 1.98
N GLN A 54 5.45 -20.97 1.57
CA GLN A 54 4.46 -21.70 0.76
C GLN A 54 3.17 -21.98 1.54
N VAL A 55 3.27 -22.36 2.82
CA VAL A 55 2.08 -22.56 3.68
C VAL A 55 1.33 -21.24 3.85
N VAL A 56 2.05 -20.15 4.12
CA VAL A 56 1.44 -18.80 4.22
C VAL A 56 0.75 -18.41 2.91
N SER A 57 1.37 -18.67 1.75
CA SER A 57 0.75 -18.39 0.45
C SER A 57 -0.54 -19.21 0.25
N LYS A 58 -0.54 -20.49 0.61
CA LYS A 58 -1.75 -21.34 0.58
C LYS A 58 -2.83 -20.87 1.55
N TRP A 59 -2.47 -20.30 2.70
CA TRP A 59 -3.45 -19.74 3.63
C TRP A 59 -4.16 -18.51 3.05
N ILE A 60 -3.45 -17.67 2.31
CA ILE A 60 -4.03 -16.54 1.57
C ILE A 60 -4.98 -17.07 0.49
N GLU A 61 -4.53 -18.03 -0.34
CA GLU A 61 -5.35 -18.64 -1.40
C GLU A 61 -6.62 -19.32 -0.87
N ARG A 62 -6.55 -19.93 0.32
CA ARG A 62 -7.67 -20.61 0.97
C ARG A 62 -8.56 -19.68 1.81
N GLY A 63 -8.19 -18.40 1.96
CA GLY A 63 -8.91 -17.44 2.78
C GLY A 63 -8.77 -17.63 4.30
N ILE A 64 -7.81 -18.44 4.76
CA ILE A 64 -7.45 -18.53 6.19
C ILE A 64 -6.84 -17.21 6.66
N ILE A 65 -5.98 -16.62 5.82
CA ILE A 65 -5.61 -15.20 5.94
C ILE A 65 -6.60 -14.44 5.06
N THR A 66 -7.43 -13.62 5.69
CA THR A 66 -8.48 -12.86 4.98
C THR A 66 -7.90 -11.63 4.29
N GLU A 67 -8.68 -11.02 3.38
CA GLU A 67 -8.28 -9.80 2.67
C GLU A 67 -7.99 -8.60 3.59
N ASN A 68 -8.49 -8.60 4.82
CA ASN A 68 -8.23 -7.57 5.84
C ASN A 68 -6.89 -7.77 6.58
N ASP A 69 -6.32 -8.96 6.44
CA ASP A 69 -5.11 -9.43 7.11
C ASP A 69 -3.96 -9.68 6.13
N TYR A 70 -4.17 -9.29 4.87
CA TYR A 70 -3.24 -9.39 3.76
C TYR A 70 -3.20 -8.07 2.99
N VAL A 71 -2.01 -7.62 2.63
CA VAL A 71 -1.84 -6.49 1.72
C VAL A 71 -0.68 -6.73 0.78
N GLU A 72 -0.93 -6.47 -0.50
CA GLU A 72 0.10 -6.44 -1.53
C GLU A 72 0.54 -5.00 -1.75
N VAL A 73 1.81 -4.73 -1.46
CA VAL A 73 2.42 -3.41 -1.66
C VAL A 73 2.99 -3.39 -3.07
N GLY A 74 2.13 -3.05 -4.04
CA GLY A 74 2.40 -3.18 -5.48
C GLY A 74 3.68 -2.49 -5.94
N LYS A 75 4.05 -1.35 -5.34
CA LYS A 75 5.28 -0.59 -5.68
C LYS A 75 6.59 -1.34 -5.36
N PHE A 76 6.55 -2.28 -4.42
CA PHE A 76 7.75 -3.01 -3.96
C PHE A 76 7.68 -4.52 -4.26
N GLY A 77 6.57 -5.01 -4.84
CA GLY A 77 6.33 -6.44 -5.03
C GLY A 77 6.36 -7.22 -3.71
N LYS A 78 6.01 -6.57 -2.60
CA LYS A 78 6.02 -7.17 -1.26
C LYS A 78 4.62 -7.52 -0.82
N ARG A 79 4.51 -8.66 -0.15
CA ARG A 79 3.28 -9.13 0.49
C ARG A 79 3.47 -9.05 2.00
N LEU A 80 2.55 -8.36 2.66
CA LEU A 80 2.50 -8.26 4.10
C LEU A 80 1.28 -9.01 4.62
N VAL A 81 1.46 -9.65 5.77
CA VAL A 81 0.41 -10.33 6.52
C VAL A 81 0.35 -9.77 7.93
N ARG A 82 -0.84 -9.75 8.55
CA ARG A 82 -0.96 -9.25 9.92
C ARG A 82 -0.23 -10.18 10.90
N ASP A 83 0.46 -9.58 11.87
CA ASP A 83 1.23 -10.25 12.90
C ASP A 83 0.31 -10.88 13.97
N THR A 84 -0.30 -12.01 13.62
CA THR A 84 -1.19 -12.78 14.50
C THR A 84 -1.07 -14.27 14.19
N VAL A 85 -1.48 -15.12 15.13
CA VAL A 85 -1.46 -16.57 14.93
C VAL A 85 -2.70 -16.99 14.14
N TYR A 86 -2.53 -17.37 12.88
CA TYR A 86 -3.58 -18.04 12.11
C TYR A 86 -3.63 -19.52 12.44
N LYS A 87 -4.85 -20.07 12.54
CA LYS A 87 -5.09 -21.51 12.71
C LYS A 87 -5.65 -22.04 11.40
N ALA A 88 -4.94 -22.99 10.81
CA ALA A 88 -5.32 -23.67 9.58
C ALA A 88 -6.13 -24.94 9.84
#